data_AF-A0A7C1ZXU5-F1
#
_entry.id   AF-A0A7C1ZXU5-F1
#
_cell.length_a   1.000
_cell.length_b   1.000
_cell.length_c   1.000
_cell.angle_alpha   90.00
_cell.angle_beta   90.00
_cell.angle_gamma   90.00
#
_symmetry.space_group_name_H-M   'P 1'
#
loop_
_entity.id
_entity.type
_entity.pdbx_description
1 polymer ?
#
loop_
_entity_poly.entity_id
_entity_poly.type
_entity_poly.pdbx_seq_one_letter_code
_entity_poly.pdbx_strand_id
1 'polypeptide(L)'
;MSETIINSGFPTQRPRRMRKDDFSRRMMRENTLTVNDLIYPCFVLEGQNKRQQVTSMPGVDRLSIDLLLKEAEIIHRLGVPVMAL
;
A
#
# COMPACT_ATOMS: atom_id res chain seq x y z
N MET A 1 -17.35 19.19 33.32
CA MET A 1 -16.86 19.82 32.09
C MET A 1 -17.72 19.29 30.96
N SER A 2 -18.73 20.06 30.57
CA SER A 2 -19.78 19.64 29.63
C SER A 2 -19.21 19.69 28.20
N GLU A 3 -19.14 18.54 27.53
CA GLU A 3 -18.90 18.48 26.09
C GLU A 3 -20.04 19.18 25.36
N THR A 4 -19.77 20.36 24.84
CA THR A 4 -20.73 21.08 24.00
C THR A 4 -20.64 20.49 22.59
N ILE A 5 -21.52 19.55 22.26
CA ILE A 5 -21.69 19.11 20.88
C ILE A 5 -22.31 20.27 20.10
N ILE A 6 -21.50 20.93 19.25
CA ILE A 6 -21.97 21.99 18.37
C ILE A 6 -22.80 21.34 17.25
N ASN A 7 -24.10 21.20 17.48
CA ASN A 7 -25.06 20.74 16.48
C ASN A 7 -25.41 21.88 15.51
N SER A 8 -24.44 22.30 14.69
CA SER A 8 -24.73 23.20 13.57
C SER A 8 -25.09 22.34 12.36
N GLY A 9 -26.38 22.21 12.09
CA GLY A 9 -26.87 21.48 10.92
C GLY A 9 -26.51 22.15 9.59
N PHE A 10 -26.91 21.51 8.49
CA PHE A 10 -26.92 22.15 7.19
C PHE A 10 -27.85 23.38 7.23
N PRO A 11 -27.46 24.56 6.68
CA PRO A 11 -26.36 24.82 5.75
C PRO A 11 -25.05 25.31 6.39
N THR A 12 -25.00 25.45 7.71
CA THR A 12 -23.88 26.05 8.45
C THR A 12 -22.65 25.14 8.47
N GLN A 13 -22.83 23.86 8.80
CA GLN A 13 -21.82 22.83 8.51
C GLN A 13 -22.05 22.23 7.12
N ARG A 14 -20.99 22.28 6.31
CA ARG A 14 -20.94 21.61 5.02
C ARG A 14 -19.59 20.88 4.90
N PRO A 15 -19.51 19.60 5.30
CA PRO A 15 -18.27 18.82 5.22
C PRO A 15 -17.67 18.76 3.81
N ARG A 16 -18.49 18.96 2.78
CA ARG A 16 -18.06 19.05 1.38
C ARG A 16 -17.14 20.25 1.08
N ARG A 17 -17.13 21.30 1.91
CA ARG A 17 -16.25 22.48 1.72
C ARG A 17 -14.79 22.06 1.72
N MET A 18 -14.36 21.22 2.66
CA MET A 18 -12.98 20.73 2.73
C MET A 18 -12.65 19.69 1.66
N ARG A 19 -13.66 19.15 0.95
CA ARG A 19 -13.49 18.17 -0.13
C ARG A 19 -13.46 18.78 -1.53
N LYS A 20 -13.70 20.08 -1.66
CA LYS A 20 -13.82 20.77 -2.96
C LYS A 20 -12.49 20.77 -3.72
N ASP A 21 -11.46 21.31 -3.10
CA ASP A 21 -10.17 21.57 -3.75
C ASP A 21 -9.10 20.56 -3.29
N ASP A 22 -8.07 20.35 -4.11
CA ASP A 22 -7.02 19.38 -3.79
C ASP A 22 -6.21 19.78 -2.56
N PHE A 23 -5.85 21.07 -2.46
CA PHE A 23 -5.08 21.59 -1.33
C PHE A 23 -5.80 21.37 0.01
N SER A 24 -7.12 21.55 0.05
CA SER A 24 -7.91 21.38 1.27
C SER A 24 -8.01 19.92 1.67
N ARG A 25 -8.14 19.01 0.69
CA ARG A 25 -8.12 17.56 0.93
C ARG A 25 -6.77 17.09 1.44
N ARG A 26 -5.66 17.61 0.88
CA ARG A 26 -4.30 17.28 1.33
C ARG A 26 -4.02 17.78 2.74
N MET A 27 -4.47 18.99 3.08
CA MET A 27 -4.29 19.58 4.41
C MET A 27 -5.06 18.82 5.50
N MET A 28 -6.23 18.28 5.17
CA MET A 28 -7.08 17.53 6.11
C MET A 28 -6.89 16.01 6.05
N ARG A 29 -5.94 15.50 5.27
CA ARG A 29 -5.72 14.05 5.14
C ARG A 29 -5.12 13.51 6.42
N GLU A 30 -5.79 12.52 7.02
CA GLU A 30 -5.36 11.91 8.29
C GLU A 30 -4.27 10.85 8.11
N ASN A 31 -4.37 10.05 7.04
CA ASN A 31 -3.46 8.92 6.80
C ASN A 31 -2.79 9.02 5.43
N THR A 32 -1.51 8.67 5.37
CA THR A 32 -0.74 8.58 4.12
C THR A 32 -0.05 7.23 4.09
N LEU A 33 -0.21 6.51 2.97
CA LEU A 33 0.53 5.28 2.71
C LEU A 33 1.84 5.63 1.99
N THR A 34 2.92 5.04 2.45
CA THR A 34 4.27 5.18 1.90
C THR A 34 4.84 3.80 1.59
N VAL A 35 5.96 3.74 0.86
CA VAL A 35 6.63 2.47 0.56
C VAL A 35 7.10 1.74 1.82
N ASN A 36 7.37 2.49 2.90
CA ASN A 36 7.79 1.95 4.19
C ASN A 36 6.71 1.11 4.89
N ASP A 37 5.45 1.24 4.44
CA ASP A 37 4.31 0.51 4.99
C ASP A 37 4.05 -0.82 4.24
N LEU A 38 4.83 -1.11 3.20
CA LEU A 38 4.63 -2.27 2.32
C LEU A 38 5.54 -3.44 2.71
N ILE A 39 4.98 -4.65 2.65
CA ILE A 39 5.70 -5.92 2.77
C ILE A 39 5.43 -6.72 1.49
N TYR A 40 6.48 -7.26 0.88
CA TYR A 40 6.37 -8.01 -0.37
C TYR A 40 6.47 -9.54 -0.12
N PRO A 41 5.34 -10.27 -0.09
CA PRO A 41 5.35 -11.72 0.07
C PRO A 41 5.78 -12.42 -1.23
N CYS A 42 6.71 -13.36 -1.10
CA CYS A 42 7.26 -14.14 -2.21
C CYS A 42 7.01 -15.63 -2.01
N PHE A 43 6.81 -16.36 -3.10
CA PHE A 43 6.69 -17.82 -3.05
C PHE A 43 7.93 -18.46 -3.65
N VAL A 44 8.64 -19.28 -2.86
CA VAL A 44 9.90 -19.90 -3.27
C VAL A 44 9.69 -21.32 -3.79
N LEU A 45 10.39 -21.67 -4.87
CA LEU A 45 10.51 -23.03 -5.39
C LEU A 45 11.95 -23.54 -5.27
N GLU A 46 12.09 -24.85 -5.11
CA GLU A 46 13.38 -25.52 -5.22
C GLU A 46 13.80 -25.75 -6.68
N GLY A 47 15.10 -25.63 -6.92
CA GLY A 47 15.75 -25.80 -8.22
C GLY A 47 16.37 -24.50 -8.72
N GLN A 48 16.62 -24.44 -10.02
CA GLN A 48 17.34 -23.35 -10.67
C GLN A 48 16.56 -22.87 -11.91
N ASN A 49 16.49 -21.57 -12.10
CA ASN A 49 15.84 -20.89 -13.22
C ASN A 49 14.39 -21.36 -13.47
N LYS A 50 13.63 -21.56 -12.38
CA LYS A 50 12.23 -21.98 -12.42
C LYS A 50 11.31 -20.81 -12.07
N ARG A 51 10.29 -20.63 -12.89
CA ARG A 51 9.18 -19.72 -12.65
C ARG A 51 7.88 -20.46 -12.91
N GLN A 52 6.97 -20.45 -11.94
CA GLN A 52 5.67 -21.10 -12.05
C GLN A 52 4.56 -20.13 -11.69
N GLN A 53 3.64 -19.92 -12.61
CA GLN A 53 2.48 -19.07 -12.36
C GLN A 53 1.52 -19.71 -11.36
N VAL A 54 1.01 -18.90 -10.42
CA VAL A 54 -0.05 -19.30 -9.51
C VAL A 54 -1.40 -19.01 -10.18
N THR A 55 -2.12 -20.04 -10.60
CA THR A 55 -3.37 -19.89 -11.38
C THR A 55 -4.46 -19.11 -10.65
N SER A 56 -4.54 -19.22 -9.32
CA SER A 56 -5.49 -18.49 -8.49
C SER A 56 -5.09 -17.04 -8.22
N MET A 57 -3.84 -16.65 -8.53
CA MET A 57 -3.30 -15.31 -8.28
C MET A 57 -2.64 -14.77 -9.56
N PRO A 58 -3.43 -14.21 -10.50
CA PRO A 58 -2.89 -13.65 -11.73
C PRO A 58 -1.85 -12.56 -11.45
N GLY A 59 -0.69 -12.67 -12.09
CA GLY A 59 0.45 -11.75 -11.88
C GLY A 59 1.40 -12.16 -10.75
N VAL A 60 1.12 -13.25 -10.03
CA VAL A 60 2.02 -13.81 -9.01
C VAL A 60 2.63 -15.11 -9.49
N ASP A 61 3.95 -15.17 -9.39
CA ASP A 61 4.76 -16.33 -9.73
C ASP A 61 5.47 -16.89 -8.50
N ARG A 62 5.64 -18.21 -8.48
CA ARG A 62 6.61 -18.85 -7.60
C ARG A 62 7.97 -18.88 -8.31
N LEU A 63 9.02 -18.44 -7.61
CA LEU A 63 10.35 -18.25 -8.18
C LEU A 63 11.35 -19.18 -7.50
N SER A 64 12.29 -19.72 -8.26
CA SER A 64 13.51 -20.29 -7.69
C SER A 64 14.39 -19.19 -7.08
N ILE A 65 15.26 -19.57 -6.14
CA ILE A 65 16.09 -18.65 -5.36
C ILE A 65 16.93 -17.72 -6.25
N ASP A 66 17.45 -18.22 -7.37
CA ASP A 66 18.25 -17.45 -8.32
C ASP A 66 17.45 -16.34 -9.04
N LEU A 67 16.18 -16.59 -9.34
CA LEU A 67 15.28 -15.58 -9.92
C LEU A 67 14.74 -14.63 -8.86
N LEU A 68 14.51 -15.13 -7.65
CA LEU A 68 14.08 -14.33 -6.51
C LEU A 68 15.09 -13.23 -6.18
N LEU A 69 16.39 -13.50 -6.27
CA LEU A 69 17.43 -12.49 -6.02
C LEU A 69 17.37 -11.34 -7.03
N LYS A 70 17.06 -11.62 -8.31
CA LYS A 70 16.87 -10.58 -9.33
C LYS A 70 15.63 -9.75 -9.06
N GLU A 71 14.55 -10.40 -8.62
CA GLU A 71 13.33 -9.70 -8.20
C GLU A 71 13.58 -8.82 -6.97
N ALA A 72 14.33 -9.34 -5.99
CA ALA A 72 14.69 -8.63 -4.77
C ALA A 72 15.49 -7.35 -5.07
N GLU A 73 16.36 -7.35 -6.08
CA GLU A 73 17.06 -6.13 -6.51
C GLU A 73 16.09 -5.04 -6.99
N ILE A 74 15.06 -5.42 -7.75
CA ILE A 74 14.02 -4.50 -8.23
C ILE A 74 13.21 -3.95 -7.06
N ILE A 75 12.76 -4.84 -6.15
CA ILE A 75 11.98 -4.49 -4.97
C ILE A 75 12.77 -3.56 -4.04
N HIS A 76 14.06 -3.83 -3.84
CA HIS A 76 14.95 -2.97 -3.07
C HIS A 76 15.10 -1.59 -3.71
N ARG A 77 15.26 -1.52 -5.04
CA ARG A 77 15.33 -0.25 -5.79
C ARG A 77 14.04 0.57 -5.68
N LEU A 78 12.89 -0.09 -5.57
CA LEU A 78 11.60 0.56 -5.33
C LEU A 78 11.45 1.07 -3.89
N GLY A 79 12.33 0.68 -2.97
CA GLY A 79 12.37 1.15 -1.58
C GLY A 79 11.53 0.32 -0.61
N VAL A 80 11.06 -0.87 -1.00
CA VAL A 80 10.27 -1.73 -0.11
C VAL A 80 11.17 -2.29 0.99
N PRO A 81 10.82 -2.12 2.27
CA PRO A 81 11.72 -2.45 3.38
C PRO A 81 11.85 -3.95 3.64
N VAL A 82 10.81 -4.74 3.35
CA VAL A 82 10.72 -6.14 3.78
C VAL A 82 10.18 -7.04 2.65
N MET A 83 10.87 -8.17 2.48
CA MET A 83 10.35 -9.34 1.75
C MET A 83 10.01 -10.46 2.74
N ALA A 84 8.81 -11.02 2.61
CA ALA A 84 8.37 -12.18 3.39
C ALA A 84 8.50 -13.46 2.54
N LEU A 85 9.20 -14.46 3.06
CA LEU A 85 9.49 -15.73 2.40
C LEU A 85 8.59 -16.87 2.91
#